data_AF-A0AB34QFT8-F1
#
_entry.id   AF-A0AB34QFT8-F1
#
_cell.length_a   1.000
_cell.length_b   1.000
_cell.length_c   1.000
_cell.angle_alpha   90.00
_cell.angle_beta   90.00
_cell.angle_gamma   90.00
#
_symmetry.space_group_name_H-M   'P 1'
#
loop_
_entity.id
_entity.type
_entity.pdbx_description
1 polymer ?
#
loop_
_entity_poly.entity_id
_entity_poly.type
_entity_poly.pdbx_seq_one_letter_code
_entity_poly.pdbx_strand_id
1 'polypeptide(L)'
;MTAPPPYLVTPKLQRATDADVQMLADWLGHPLTTGYAEYVTRWGAGTYDNRVIVRLPAEIIAETPAEQAFVREYFDEFWGEDHTLSRDEAAQGVAFAYSLDGDKIFYSHARRALFVLPRQDERVYWMPQGLADPLDWGAAGPALRSAFVSFDSGIDRATVELFTVQALSVDAVADAILRFAPAAHRTDAPWGVLLYLPDVYGRAQLTQAHGDLRVGVRLDYDTEHLPPVASIVAALEALGMFVTQRTA
;
A
#
# COMPACT_ATOMS: atom_id res chain seq x y z
N MET A 1 -20.08 -11.29 2.84
CA MET A 1 -19.12 -12.20 2.20
C MET A 1 -17.74 -11.66 2.52
N THR A 2 -16.84 -12.45 3.09
CA THR A 2 -15.46 -12.03 3.33
C THR A 2 -14.73 -11.92 2.00
N ALA A 3 -13.96 -10.85 1.80
CA ALA A 3 -13.12 -10.71 0.61
C ALA A 3 -12.11 -11.88 0.55
N PRO A 4 -11.74 -12.36 -0.65
CA PRO A 4 -10.68 -13.35 -0.78
C PRO A 4 -9.38 -12.81 -0.16
N PRO A 5 -8.52 -13.69 0.40
CA PRO A 5 -7.24 -13.26 0.93
C PRO A 5 -6.39 -12.61 -0.19
N PRO A 6 -5.59 -11.58 0.13
CA PRO A 6 -4.70 -10.97 -0.84
C PRO A 6 -3.61 -11.95 -1.29
N TYR A 7 -3.09 -11.75 -2.50
CA TYR A 7 -1.87 -12.41 -2.93
C TYR A 7 -0.67 -11.85 -2.16
N LEU A 8 0.10 -12.72 -1.52
CA LEU A 8 1.32 -12.31 -0.82
C LEU A 8 2.46 -12.17 -1.82
N VAL A 9 3.02 -10.96 -1.93
CA VAL A 9 4.19 -10.68 -2.79
C VAL A 9 5.43 -11.42 -2.26
N THR A 10 5.59 -11.46 -0.94
CA THR A 10 6.60 -12.24 -0.22
C THR A 10 5.92 -13.04 0.91
N PRO A 11 6.40 -14.26 1.23
CA PRO A 11 5.89 -15.01 2.37
C PRO A 11 6.35 -14.43 3.73
N LYS A 12 7.33 -13.50 3.75
CA LYS A 12 7.84 -12.86 4.96
C LYS A 12 6.79 -11.90 5.52
N LEU A 13 6.42 -12.05 6.79
CA LEU A 13 5.41 -11.22 7.45
C LEU A 13 5.86 -10.82 8.86
N GLN A 14 5.61 -9.56 9.23
CA GLN A 14 5.79 -9.06 10.60
C GLN A 14 4.41 -8.87 11.23
N ARG A 15 3.95 -9.88 11.95
CA ARG A 15 2.60 -9.94 12.54
C ARG A 15 2.59 -9.44 13.98
N ALA A 16 1.47 -8.84 14.38
CA ALA A 16 1.16 -8.61 15.79
C ALA A 16 0.80 -9.93 16.48
N THR A 17 1.04 -9.99 17.78
CA THR A 17 0.53 -11.04 18.66
C THR A 17 -0.83 -10.66 19.25
N ASP A 18 -1.57 -11.63 19.78
CA ASP A 18 -2.82 -11.36 20.50
C ASP A 18 -2.59 -10.44 21.72
N ALA A 19 -1.41 -10.52 22.35
CA ALA A 19 -1.03 -9.66 23.45
C ALA A 19 -0.86 -8.20 23.00
N ASP A 20 -0.29 -7.96 21.82
CA ASP A 20 -0.16 -6.62 21.25
C ASP A 20 -1.54 -6.03 20.92
N VAL A 21 -2.44 -6.86 20.39
CA VAL A 21 -3.83 -6.47 20.10
C VAL A 21 -4.57 -6.11 21.39
N GLN A 22 -4.45 -6.93 22.43
CA GLN A 22 -5.08 -6.66 23.74
C GLN A 22 -4.52 -5.38 24.37
N MET A 23 -3.20 -5.16 24.30
CA MET A 23 -2.56 -3.93 24.78
C MET A 23 -3.17 -2.68 24.12
N LEU A 24 -3.38 -2.69 22.80
CA LEU A 24 -4.03 -1.57 22.13
C LEU A 24 -5.48 -1.40 22.57
N ALA A 25 -6.23 -2.50 22.72
CA ALA A 25 -7.62 -2.43 23.19
C ALA A 25 -7.72 -1.81 24.59
N ASP A 26 -6.81 -2.19 25.49
CA ASP A 26 -6.74 -1.65 26.85
C ASP A 26 -6.36 -0.17 26.85
N TRP A 27 -5.37 0.23 26.03
CA TRP A 27 -4.97 1.62 25.86
C TRP A 27 -6.12 2.49 25.30
N LEU A 28 -6.89 1.93 24.37
CA LEU A 28 -8.03 2.59 23.74
C LEU A 28 -9.26 2.67 24.67
N GLY A 29 -9.34 1.78 25.67
CA GLY A 29 -10.41 1.71 26.67
C GLY A 29 -11.73 1.11 26.18
N HIS A 30 -11.75 0.50 25.00
CA HIS A 30 -12.93 -0.15 24.41
C HIS A 30 -12.51 -1.14 23.29
N PRO A 31 -13.43 -1.97 22.77
CA PRO A 31 -13.12 -2.90 21.69
C PRO A 31 -12.54 -2.20 20.44
N LEU A 32 -11.65 -2.91 19.74
CA LEU A 32 -11.05 -2.45 18.50
C LEU A 32 -12.07 -2.46 17.35
N THR A 33 -11.79 -1.64 16.34
CA THR A 33 -12.59 -1.58 15.12
C THR A 33 -12.61 -2.92 14.37
N THR A 34 -13.70 -3.17 13.66
CA THR A 34 -13.94 -4.41 12.91
C THR A 34 -12.77 -4.75 12.00
N GLY A 35 -12.32 -6.00 12.06
CA GLY A 35 -11.26 -6.54 11.21
C GLY A 35 -9.83 -6.18 11.58
N TYR A 36 -9.58 -5.20 12.47
CA TYR A 36 -8.21 -4.81 12.82
C TYR A 36 -7.39 -5.96 13.41
N ALA A 37 -7.91 -6.63 14.44
CA ALA A 37 -7.21 -7.73 15.12
C ALA A 37 -6.86 -8.87 14.15
N GLU A 38 -7.82 -9.29 13.31
CA GLU A 38 -7.57 -10.30 12.27
C GLU A 38 -6.53 -9.82 11.27
N TYR A 39 -6.62 -8.56 10.82
CA TYR A 39 -5.68 -8.00 9.86
C TYR A 39 -4.23 -8.04 10.37
N VAL A 40 -3.97 -7.50 11.56
CA VAL A 40 -2.59 -7.37 12.08
C VAL A 40 -1.99 -8.68 12.56
N THR A 41 -2.81 -9.65 12.99
CA THR A 41 -2.33 -10.99 13.38
C THR A 41 -2.14 -11.91 12.19
N ARG A 42 -2.89 -11.71 11.10
CA ARG A 42 -2.79 -12.53 9.88
C ARG A 42 -1.78 -12.00 8.87
N TRP A 43 -1.77 -10.69 8.62
CA TRP A 43 -0.92 -10.05 7.61
C TRP A 43 0.15 -9.18 8.26
N GLY A 44 -0.22 -8.39 9.26
CA GLY A 44 0.74 -7.57 10.00
C GLY A 44 1.15 -6.29 9.26
N ALA A 45 2.39 -5.86 9.48
CA ALA A 45 2.95 -4.66 8.85
C ALA A 45 3.19 -4.89 7.35
N GLY A 46 2.80 -3.91 6.54
CA GLY A 46 2.94 -3.95 5.10
C GLY A 46 1.92 -3.06 4.39
N THR A 47 1.96 -3.11 3.07
CA THR A 47 1.04 -2.38 2.20
C THR A 47 -0.01 -3.32 1.60
N TYR A 48 -1.28 -3.03 1.86
CA TYR A 48 -2.43 -3.65 1.23
C TYR A 48 -2.70 -2.98 -0.12
N ASP A 49 -2.67 -3.78 -1.18
CA ASP A 49 -2.94 -3.41 -2.57
C ASP A 49 -2.12 -2.22 -3.10
N ASN A 50 -0.87 -2.07 -2.60
CA ASN A 50 -0.03 -0.90 -2.88
C ASN A 50 -0.76 0.43 -2.62
N ARG A 51 -1.63 0.47 -1.60
CA ARG A 51 -2.49 1.60 -1.31
C ARG A 51 -2.55 1.93 0.15
N VAL A 52 -2.91 0.98 1.01
CA VAL A 52 -3.16 1.23 2.44
C VAL A 52 -2.12 0.54 3.29
N ILE A 53 -1.53 1.26 4.22
CA ILE A 53 -0.64 0.74 5.27
C ILE A 53 -1.40 0.79 6.59
N VAL A 54 -1.66 -0.38 7.16
CA VAL A 54 -2.26 -0.50 8.50
C VAL A 54 -1.15 -0.54 9.53
N ARG A 55 -1.24 0.34 10.53
CA ARG A 55 -0.25 0.45 11.59
C ARG A 55 -0.40 -0.73 12.57
N LEU A 56 0.73 -1.19 13.10
CA LEU A 56 0.75 -2.19 14.17
C LEU A 56 0.37 -1.56 15.53
N PRO A 57 -0.06 -2.37 16.52
CA PRO A 57 -0.53 -1.86 17.81
C PRO A 57 0.41 -0.86 18.49
N ALA A 58 1.71 -1.17 18.56
CA ALA A 58 2.70 -0.29 19.19
C ALA A 58 2.88 1.03 18.42
N GLU A 59 2.81 0.99 17.09
CA GLU A 59 2.93 2.18 16.24
C GLU A 59 1.72 3.10 16.43
N ILE A 60 0.51 2.56 16.53
CA ILE A 60 -0.70 3.36 16.80
C ILE A 60 -0.55 4.15 18.09
N ILE A 61 -0.12 3.48 19.18
CA ILE A 61 0.07 4.12 20.49
C ILE A 61 1.13 5.21 20.42
N ALA A 62 2.26 4.93 19.76
CA ALA A 62 3.39 5.85 19.68
C ALA A 62 3.11 7.09 18.81
N GLU A 63 2.43 6.91 17.68
CA GLU A 63 2.29 7.94 16.64
C GLU A 63 1.04 8.81 16.83
N THR A 64 0.01 8.32 17.53
CA THR A 64 -1.25 9.06 17.72
C THR A 64 -1.06 10.47 18.28
N PRO A 65 -0.21 10.74 19.30
CA PRO A 65 -0.05 12.11 19.80
C PRO A 65 0.46 13.10 18.74
N ALA A 66 1.41 12.68 17.90
CA ALA A 66 1.96 13.51 16.83
C ALA A 66 0.92 13.74 15.71
N GLU A 67 0.17 12.69 15.35
CA GLU A 67 -0.91 12.78 14.37
C GLU A 67 -2.04 13.72 14.82
N GLN A 68 -2.44 13.63 16.08
CA GLN A 68 -3.44 14.53 16.67
C GLN A 68 -2.95 15.98 16.70
N ALA A 69 -1.67 16.22 17.00
CA ALA A 69 -1.07 17.56 16.94
C ALA A 69 -1.08 18.09 15.50
N PHE A 70 -0.70 17.26 14.52
CA PHE A 70 -0.72 17.62 13.10
C PHE A 70 -2.13 17.99 12.63
N VAL A 71 -3.15 17.20 12.97
CA VAL A 71 -4.55 17.50 12.62
C VAL A 71 -5.00 18.80 13.27
N ARG A 72 -4.63 19.06 14.52
CA ARG A 72 -4.93 20.35 15.17
C ARG A 72 -4.29 21.53 14.46
N GLU A 73 -3.06 21.41 14.00
CA GLU A 73 -2.31 22.55 13.46
C GLU A 73 -2.62 22.85 11.98
N TYR A 74 -2.84 21.82 11.16
CA TYR A 74 -2.81 21.97 9.70
C TYR A 74 -4.16 21.78 8.99
N PHE A 75 -5.21 21.33 9.69
CA PHE A 75 -6.51 21.02 9.05
C PHE A 75 -7.57 22.11 9.23
N ASP A 76 -7.20 23.39 9.41
CA ASP A 76 -8.17 24.48 9.61
C ASP A 76 -9.01 24.84 8.36
N GLU A 77 -8.47 24.66 7.15
CA GLU A 77 -9.08 25.17 5.91
C GLU A 77 -9.71 24.07 5.02
N PHE A 78 -9.38 22.79 5.24
CA PHE A 78 -9.79 21.69 4.37
C PHE A 78 -11.23 21.17 4.58
N TRP A 79 -11.95 21.70 5.57
CA TRP A 79 -13.26 21.19 6.00
C TRP A 79 -14.40 22.17 5.66
N GLY A 80 -14.43 22.64 4.41
CA GLY A 80 -15.60 23.33 3.85
C GLY A 80 -16.80 22.39 3.72
N GLU A 81 -18.00 22.89 4.03
CA GLU A 81 -19.38 22.32 3.90
C GLU A 81 -19.66 20.89 4.41
N ASP A 82 -18.68 20.01 4.56
CA ASP A 82 -18.83 18.64 5.04
C ASP A 82 -18.81 18.60 6.58
N HIS A 83 -20.00 18.59 7.17
CA HIS A 83 -20.20 18.45 8.61
C HIS A 83 -20.09 17.00 9.09
N THR A 84 -19.59 16.07 8.27
CA THR A 84 -19.47 14.66 8.65
C THR A 84 -18.55 14.49 9.84
N LEU A 85 -17.48 15.27 10.03
CA LEU A 85 -16.60 15.19 11.19
C LEU A 85 -16.12 16.58 11.58
N SER A 86 -16.13 16.93 12.86
CA SER A 86 -15.53 18.20 13.29
C SER A 86 -14.02 18.06 13.35
N ARG A 87 -13.30 19.18 13.15
CA ARG A 87 -11.84 19.24 13.37
C ARG A 87 -11.47 18.71 14.76
N ASP A 88 -12.20 19.10 15.80
CA ASP A 88 -11.92 18.66 17.17
C ASP A 88 -12.06 17.14 17.34
N GLU A 89 -13.06 16.53 16.69
CA GLU A 89 -13.25 15.09 16.70
C GLU A 89 -12.12 14.38 15.92
N ALA A 90 -11.73 14.89 14.75
CA ALA A 90 -10.61 14.37 13.98
C ALA A 90 -9.26 14.52 14.72
N ALA A 91 -9.06 15.66 15.40
CA ALA A 91 -7.91 15.97 16.24
C ALA A 91 -7.80 15.10 17.50
N GLN A 92 -8.88 14.42 17.88
CA GLN A 92 -8.91 13.41 18.95
C GLN A 92 -8.88 11.98 18.38
N GLY A 93 -8.81 11.84 17.07
CA GLY A 93 -8.74 10.57 16.38
C GLY A 93 -7.47 9.78 16.71
N VAL A 94 -7.56 8.46 16.62
CA VAL A 94 -6.44 7.54 16.76
C VAL A 94 -6.01 7.08 15.37
N ALA A 95 -4.74 7.24 15.00
CA ALA A 95 -4.28 6.93 13.64
C ALA A 95 -4.07 5.41 13.47
N PHE A 96 -4.97 4.75 12.76
CA PHE A 96 -4.93 3.29 12.55
C PHE A 96 -4.22 2.89 11.26
N ALA A 97 -4.29 3.74 10.23
CA ALA A 97 -3.71 3.45 8.94
C ALA A 97 -3.49 4.75 8.15
N TYR A 98 -2.86 4.64 6.99
CA TYR A 98 -2.72 5.71 6.03
C TYR A 98 -2.60 5.15 4.62
N SER A 99 -2.86 5.97 3.60
CA SER A 99 -2.60 5.59 2.21
C SER A 99 -1.19 6.00 1.76
N LEU A 100 -0.64 5.33 0.74
CA LEU A 100 0.62 5.74 0.10
C LEU A 100 0.58 7.16 -0.45
N ASP A 101 -0.60 7.64 -0.83
CA ASP A 101 -0.79 9.01 -1.35
C ASP A 101 -0.89 10.05 -0.21
N GLY A 102 -0.95 9.60 1.05
CA GLY A 102 -0.91 10.43 2.24
C GLY A 102 -2.26 10.67 2.90
N ASP A 103 -3.30 9.91 2.53
CA ASP A 103 -4.60 9.97 3.21
C ASP A 103 -4.46 9.39 4.61
N LYS A 104 -5.09 10.01 5.62
CA LYS A 104 -5.03 9.53 7.00
C LYS A 104 -6.26 8.70 7.32
N ILE A 105 -6.09 7.53 7.92
CA ILE A 105 -7.20 6.68 8.35
C ILE A 105 -7.18 6.64 9.88
N PHE A 106 -8.19 7.25 10.49
CA PHE A 106 -8.27 7.38 11.94
C PHE A 106 -9.54 6.80 12.49
N TYR A 107 -9.49 6.42 13.76
CA TYR A 107 -10.61 5.95 14.54
C TYR A 107 -11.18 7.10 15.38
N SER A 108 -12.48 7.38 15.24
CA SER A 108 -13.20 8.30 16.12
C SER A 108 -13.68 7.57 17.37
N HIS A 109 -13.26 8.03 18.55
CA HIS A 109 -13.77 7.53 19.83
C HIS A 109 -15.28 7.75 20.01
N ALA A 110 -15.79 8.91 19.58
CA ALA A 110 -17.18 9.28 19.74
C ALA A 110 -18.11 8.37 18.93
N ARG A 111 -17.69 8.03 17.70
CA ARG A 111 -18.50 7.25 16.75
C ARG A 111 -18.18 5.77 16.73
N ARG A 112 -17.03 5.40 17.28
CA ARG A 112 -16.49 4.05 17.27
C ARG A 112 -16.34 3.46 15.87
N ALA A 113 -15.88 4.30 14.94
CA ALA A 113 -15.74 3.95 13.54
C ALA A 113 -14.48 4.56 12.93
N LEU A 114 -14.05 3.97 11.82
CA LEU A 114 -12.92 4.47 11.03
C LEU A 114 -13.39 5.45 9.98
N PHE A 115 -12.58 6.48 9.79
CA PHE A 115 -12.77 7.53 8.81
C PHE A 115 -11.46 7.81 8.07
N VAL A 116 -11.60 8.23 6.82
CA VAL A 116 -10.50 8.64 5.96
C VAL A 116 -10.54 10.15 5.81
N LEU A 117 -9.39 10.78 6.03
CA LEU A 117 -9.08 12.17 5.71
C LEU A 117 -8.22 12.16 4.46
N PRO A 118 -8.80 12.40 3.29
CA PRO A 118 -8.05 12.43 2.06
C PRO A 118 -7.07 13.60 2.05
N ARG A 119 -5.93 13.42 1.41
CA ARG A 119 -4.97 14.50 1.18
C ARG A 119 -5.43 15.48 0.10
N GLN A 120 -6.18 14.98 -0.88
CA GLN A 120 -6.51 15.68 -2.13
C GLN A 120 -8.03 15.87 -2.33
N ASP A 121 -8.83 15.67 -1.29
CA ASP A 121 -10.29 15.83 -1.29
C ASP A 121 -10.71 16.45 0.05
N GLU A 122 -11.69 17.34 0.03
CA GLU A 122 -12.21 18.05 1.21
C GLU A 122 -13.27 17.22 1.97
N ARG A 123 -13.72 16.11 1.38
CA ARG A 123 -14.74 15.23 1.97
C ARG A 123 -14.13 14.19 2.87
N VAL A 124 -14.88 13.82 3.90
CA VAL A 124 -14.52 12.71 4.78
C VAL A 124 -15.29 11.46 4.46
N TYR A 125 -14.56 10.34 4.38
CA TYR A 125 -15.15 9.05 4.07
C TYR A 125 -15.25 8.17 5.31
N TRP A 126 -16.41 7.56 5.51
CA TRP A 126 -16.60 6.51 6.52
C TRP A 126 -16.23 5.15 5.92
N MET A 127 -15.51 4.32 6.68
CA MET A 127 -15.19 2.94 6.30
C MET A 127 -16.20 1.95 6.91
N PRO A 128 -17.26 1.53 6.18
CA PRO A 128 -18.33 0.73 6.74
C PRO A 128 -17.91 -0.67 7.20
N GLN A 129 -16.85 -1.22 6.60
CA GLN A 129 -16.30 -2.53 6.96
C GLN A 129 -15.09 -2.44 7.91
N GLY A 130 -14.71 -1.22 8.33
CA GLY A 130 -13.47 -0.99 9.07
C GLY A 130 -12.27 -1.57 8.31
N LEU A 131 -11.44 -2.35 9.00
CA LEU A 131 -10.26 -3.00 8.42
C LEU A 131 -10.50 -4.45 8.00
N ALA A 132 -11.75 -4.92 8.03
CA ALA A 132 -12.11 -6.16 7.34
C ALA A 132 -12.00 -6.00 5.81
N ASP A 133 -12.13 -4.77 5.31
CA ASP A 133 -11.83 -4.38 3.93
C ASP A 133 -11.22 -2.96 3.91
N PRO A 134 -9.88 -2.82 3.96
CA PRO A 134 -9.23 -1.51 4.01
C PRO A 134 -9.47 -0.61 2.78
N LEU A 135 -10.03 -1.17 1.71
CA LEU A 135 -10.32 -0.46 0.46
C LEU A 135 -11.80 -0.05 0.32
N ASP A 136 -12.66 -0.38 1.30
CA ASP A 136 -14.05 0.04 1.31
C ASP A 136 -14.21 1.36 2.09
N TRP A 137 -14.23 2.47 1.36
CA TRP A 137 -14.43 3.81 1.89
C TRP A 137 -15.90 4.27 1.77
N GLY A 138 -16.82 3.31 1.67
CA GLY A 138 -18.26 3.55 1.59
C GLY A 138 -18.73 4.07 0.23
N ALA A 139 -20.05 4.20 0.10
CA ALA A 139 -20.70 4.54 -1.18
C ALA A 139 -20.35 5.94 -1.73
N ALA A 140 -19.96 6.86 -0.86
CA ALA A 140 -19.51 8.21 -1.24
C ALA A 140 -18.01 8.26 -1.58
N GLY A 141 -17.25 7.23 -1.20
CA GLY A 141 -15.81 7.13 -1.41
C GLY A 141 -15.42 6.72 -2.83
N PRO A 142 -14.13 6.86 -3.19
CA PRO A 142 -13.61 6.39 -4.47
C PRO A 142 -13.70 4.87 -4.57
N ALA A 143 -13.91 4.38 -5.79
CA ALA A 143 -13.81 2.95 -6.09
C ALA A 143 -12.34 2.54 -6.10
N LEU A 144 -11.81 2.15 -4.94
CA LEU A 144 -10.42 1.72 -4.83
C LEU A 144 -10.26 0.28 -5.32
N ARG A 145 -11.13 -0.63 -4.89
CA ARG A 145 -10.98 -2.07 -5.11
C ARG A 145 -10.65 -2.45 -6.56
N SER A 146 -9.51 -3.12 -6.73
CA SER A 146 -9.07 -3.78 -7.95
C SER A 146 -9.67 -5.20 -8.04
N ALA A 147 -9.65 -5.78 -9.24
CA ALA A 147 -10.04 -7.20 -9.43
C ALA A 147 -9.06 -8.17 -8.74
N PHE A 148 -7.84 -7.71 -8.48
CA PHE A 148 -6.76 -8.48 -7.87
C PHE A 148 -6.11 -7.65 -6.78
N VAL A 149 -6.08 -8.19 -5.56
CA VAL A 149 -5.55 -7.52 -4.38
C VAL A 149 -4.27 -8.23 -3.94
N SER A 150 -3.23 -7.46 -3.68
CA SER A 150 -1.96 -7.97 -3.15
C SER A 150 -1.65 -7.46 -1.73
N PHE A 151 -0.72 -8.10 -1.04
CA PHE A 151 -0.12 -7.60 0.19
C PHE A 151 1.40 -7.77 0.12
N ASP A 152 2.13 -6.72 0.47
CA ASP A 152 3.60 -6.72 0.52
C ASP A 152 4.07 -6.21 1.89
N SER A 153 4.84 -7.01 2.61
CA SER A 153 5.40 -6.62 3.91
C SER A 153 6.58 -5.66 3.80
N GLY A 154 7.23 -5.60 2.63
CA GLY A 154 8.42 -4.78 2.40
C GLY A 154 9.68 -5.24 3.16
N ILE A 155 9.65 -6.41 3.80
CA ILE A 155 10.79 -6.94 4.56
C ILE A 155 11.90 -7.36 3.59
N ASP A 156 13.14 -6.95 3.88
CA ASP A 156 14.35 -7.25 3.10
C ASP A 156 14.24 -6.87 1.62
N ARG A 157 13.51 -5.78 1.32
CA ARG A 157 13.21 -5.34 -0.03
C ARG A 157 14.37 -4.58 -0.66
N ALA A 158 14.86 -5.07 -1.79
CA ALA A 158 15.74 -4.34 -2.69
C ALA A 158 14.97 -3.84 -3.91
N THR A 159 15.47 -2.76 -4.51
CA THR A 159 14.92 -2.19 -5.74
C THR A 159 16.04 -1.96 -6.76
N VAL A 160 15.77 -2.29 -8.02
CA VAL A 160 16.56 -1.79 -9.16
C VAL A 160 15.64 -1.09 -10.14
N GLU A 161 16.04 0.10 -10.56
CA GLU A 161 15.33 0.88 -11.57
C GLU A 161 16.15 0.95 -12.86
N LEU A 162 15.48 0.75 -13.98
CA LEU A 162 16.06 0.77 -15.31
C LEU A 162 15.23 1.67 -16.22
N PHE A 163 15.89 2.29 -17.19
CA PHE A 163 15.24 3.16 -18.16
C PHE A 163 15.78 2.93 -19.57
N THR A 164 14.94 3.11 -20.58
CA THR A 164 15.35 3.03 -21.99
C THR A 164 15.65 4.43 -22.55
N VAL A 165 16.71 4.58 -23.35
CA VAL A 165 16.86 5.78 -24.21
C VAL A 165 16.11 5.65 -25.53
N GLN A 166 15.89 4.43 -26.00
CA GLN A 166 15.26 4.12 -27.28
C GLN A 166 13.78 3.77 -27.11
N ALA A 167 13.03 3.84 -28.22
CA ALA A 167 11.65 3.40 -28.25
C ALA A 167 11.56 1.89 -28.02
N LEU A 168 10.88 1.47 -26.96
CA LEU A 168 10.54 0.07 -26.70
C LEU A 168 9.04 -0.04 -26.39
N SER A 169 8.43 -1.15 -26.80
CA SER A 169 7.10 -1.51 -26.32
C SER A 169 7.18 -2.08 -24.90
N VAL A 170 6.22 -1.74 -24.04
CA VAL A 170 6.08 -2.34 -22.71
C VAL A 170 6.01 -3.87 -22.78
N ASP A 171 5.34 -4.43 -23.79
CA ASP A 171 5.22 -5.89 -23.96
C ASP A 171 6.58 -6.57 -24.21
N ALA A 172 7.42 -6.03 -25.10
CA ALA A 172 8.76 -6.58 -25.33
C ALA A 172 9.64 -6.57 -24.06
N VAL A 173 9.49 -5.55 -23.21
CA VAL A 173 10.17 -5.46 -21.91
C VAL A 173 9.60 -6.48 -20.93
N ALA A 174 8.27 -6.60 -20.85
CA ALA A 174 7.60 -7.61 -20.03
C ALA A 174 8.02 -9.03 -20.43
N ASP A 175 8.01 -9.35 -21.72
CA ASP A 175 8.44 -10.66 -22.25
C ASP A 175 9.89 -10.97 -21.87
N ALA A 176 10.77 -9.96 -21.87
CA ALA A 176 12.15 -10.14 -21.44
C ALA A 176 12.29 -10.50 -19.97
N ILE A 177 11.46 -9.93 -19.10
CA ILE A 177 11.38 -10.29 -17.68
C ILE A 177 10.81 -11.70 -17.52
N LEU A 178 9.70 -11.99 -18.19
CA LEU A 178 8.94 -13.24 -18.08
C LEU A 178 9.72 -14.49 -18.55
N ARG A 179 10.74 -14.32 -19.39
CA ARG A 179 11.68 -15.41 -19.75
C ARG A 179 12.46 -15.98 -18.57
N PHE A 180 12.68 -15.18 -17.53
CA PHE A 180 13.49 -15.56 -16.36
C PHE A 180 12.66 -15.69 -15.09
N ALA A 181 11.56 -14.95 -14.98
CA ALA A 181 10.63 -15.01 -13.87
C ALA A 181 9.19 -14.92 -14.39
N PRO A 182 8.51 -16.06 -14.62
CA PRO A 182 7.11 -16.07 -15.02
C PRO A 182 6.25 -15.38 -13.95
N ALA A 183 5.35 -14.49 -14.39
CA ALA A 183 4.46 -13.79 -13.47
C ALA A 183 3.31 -14.68 -13.03
N ALA A 184 3.01 -14.68 -11.73
CA ALA A 184 1.78 -15.27 -11.20
C ALA A 184 0.55 -14.44 -11.62
N HIS A 185 0.73 -13.12 -11.67
CA HIS A 185 -0.31 -12.16 -12.04
C HIS A 185 0.26 -11.03 -12.89
N ARG A 186 -0.52 -10.59 -13.88
CA ARG A 186 -0.26 -9.42 -14.71
C ARG A 186 -1.46 -8.48 -14.61
N THR A 187 -1.17 -7.20 -14.36
CA THR A 187 -2.18 -6.14 -14.36
C THR A 187 -1.78 -5.11 -15.40
N ASP A 188 -2.61 -4.94 -16.42
CA ASP A 188 -2.47 -3.89 -17.43
C ASP A 188 -3.28 -2.66 -17.01
N ALA A 189 -2.68 -1.48 -17.15
CA ALA A 189 -3.28 -0.20 -16.77
C ALA A 189 -2.87 0.90 -17.77
N PRO A 190 -3.57 2.05 -17.80
CA PRO A 190 -3.21 3.15 -18.71
C PRO A 190 -1.78 3.69 -18.53
N TRP A 191 -1.19 3.51 -17.34
CA TRP A 191 0.17 3.92 -17.02
C TRP A 191 1.24 2.88 -17.36
N GLY A 192 0.85 1.64 -17.72
CA GLY A 192 1.77 0.55 -18.04
C GLY A 192 1.32 -0.81 -17.50
N VAL A 193 2.28 -1.60 -17.01
CA VAL A 193 2.07 -3.01 -16.61
C VAL A 193 2.67 -3.28 -15.24
N LEU A 194 1.97 -4.05 -14.42
CA LEU A 194 2.48 -4.63 -13.17
C LEU A 194 2.58 -6.15 -13.30
N LEU A 195 3.74 -6.71 -13.00
CA LEU A 195 3.99 -8.16 -12.96
C LEU A 195 4.30 -8.58 -11.53
N TYR A 196 3.62 -9.59 -11.02
CA TYR A 196 3.92 -10.20 -9.72
C TYR A 196 4.77 -11.45 -9.93
N LEU A 197 6.00 -11.42 -9.42
CA LEU A 197 7.06 -12.35 -9.77
C LEU A 197 7.39 -13.25 -8.56
N PRO A 198 6.77 -14.44 -8.43
CA PRO A 198 6.93 -15.30 -7.26
C PRO A 198 8.37 -15.78 -7.05
N ASP A 199 9.13 -16.01 -8.13
CA ASP A 199 10.50 -16.54 -8.05
C ASP A 199 11.50 -15.55 -7.43
N VAL A 200 11.13 -14.27 -7.34
CA VAL A 200 11.93 -13.21 -6.70
C VAL A 200 11.21 -12.58 -5.50
N TYR A 201 10.07 -13.16 -5.11
CA TYR A 201 9.15 -12.65 -4.10
C TYR A 201 8.87 -11.15 -4.23
N GLY A 202 8.66 -10.71 -5.46
CA GLY A 202 8.69 -9.31 -5.82
C GLY A 202 7.76 -8.95 -6.96
N ARG A 203 8.01 -7.80 -7.57
CA ARG A 203 7.21 -7.29 -8.69
C ARG A 203 8.04 -6.47 -9.66
N ALA A 204 7.58 -6.43 -10.90
CA ALA A 204 8.06 -5.48 -11.90
C ALA A 204 6.95 -4.49 -12.24
N GLN A 205 7.22 -3.21 -12.04
CA GLN A 205 6.39 -2.13 -12.54
C GLN A 205 7.03 -1.56 -13.80
N LEU A 206 6.34 -1.69 -14.93
CA LEU A 206 6.73 -1.14 -16.22
C LEU A 206 5.86 0.08 -16.47
N THR A 207 6.48 1.24 -16.69
CA THR A 207 5.78 2.50 -16.91
C THR A 207 6.13 3.08 -18.26
N GLN A 208 5.12 3.58 -18.96
CA GLN A 208 5.28 4.32 -20.21
C GLN A 208 4.28 5.46 -20.22
N ALA A 209 4.78 6.70 -20.16
CA ALA A 209 3.93 7.88 -20.15
C ALA A 209 3.24 8.05 -21.52
N HIS A 210 2.06 8.66 -21.53
CA HIS A 210 1.33 8.89 -22.78
C HIS A 210 2.16 9.75 -23.76
N GLY A 211 2.40 9.22 -24.96
CA GLY A 211 3.22 9.88 -25.99
C GLY A 211 4.73 9.71 -25.82
N ASP A 212 5.20 9.09 -24.73
CA ASP A 212 6.60 8.67 -24.57
C ASP A 212 6.73 7.22 -25.05
N LEU A 213 7.75 6.95 -25.87
CA LEU A 213 8.04 5.59 -26.36
C LEU A 213 9.10 4.89 -25.49
N ARG A 214 9.62 5.58 -24.48
CA ARG A 214 10.56 5.01 -23.51
C ARG A 214 9.81 4.26 -22.42
N VAL A 215 10.43 3.24 -21.86
CA VAL A 215 9.90 2.42 -20.79
C VAL A 215 10.79 2.58 -19.56
N GLY A 216 10.16 2.93 -18.44
CA GLY A 216 10.74 2.79 -17.11
C GLY A 216 10.42 1.42 -16.54
N VAL A 217 11.37 0.80 -15.86
CA VAL A 217 11.18 -0.45 -15.15
C VAL A 217 11.65 -0.27 -13.72
N ARG A 218 10.78 -0.60 -12.76
CA ARG A 218 11.13 -0.75 -11.35
C ARG A 218 10.95 -2.22 -10.97
N LEU A 219 12.03 -2.87 -10.56
CA LEU A 219 12.01 -4.23 -10.03
C LEU A 219 12.21 -4.16 -8.51
N ASP A 220 11.19 -4.56 -7.78
CA ASP A 220 11.21 -4.75 -6.33
C ASP A 220 11.36 -6.25 -6.05
N TYR A 221 12.29 -6.67 -5.19
CA TYR A 221 12.57 -8.08 -4.92
C TYR A 221 13.15 -8.32 -3.52
N ASP A 222 13.00 -9.53 -2.98
CA ASP A 222 13.67 -9.89 -1.72
C ASP A 222 15.18 -10.02 -1.96
N THR A 223 16.02 -9.41 -1.12
CA THR A 223 17.49 -9.37 -1.29
C THR A 223 18.13 -10.74 -1.51
N GLU A 224 17.57 -11.80 -0.91
CA GLU A 224 18.03 -13.20 -1.06
C GLU A 224 17.82 -13.75 -2.48
N HIS A 225 16.97 -13.13 -3.29
CA HIS A 225 16.63 -13.52 -4.66
C HIS A 225 17.38 -12.70 -5.73
N LEU A 226 18.55 -12.17 -5.38
CA LEU A 226 19.41 -11.43 -6.32
C LEU A 226 19.79 -12.23 -7.60
N PRO A 227 20.10 -13.54 -7.56
CA PRO A 227 20.60 -14.23 -8.76
C PRO A 227 19.61 -14.28 -9.94
N PRO A 228 18.31 -14.62 -9.76
CA PRO A 228 17.33 -14.47 -10.83
C PRO A 228 17.19 -13.02 -11.33
N VAL A 229 17.24 -12.04 -10.42
CA VAL A 229 17.14 -10.60 -10.78
C VAL A 229 18.32 -10.14 -11.62
N ALA A 230 19.54 -10.61 -11.35
CA ALA A 230 20.70 -10.30 -12.17
C ALA A 230 20.51 -10.76 -13.63
N SER A 231 19.85 -11.89 -13.85
CA SER A 231 19.54 -12.41 -15.19
C SER A 231 18.50 -11.53 -15.90
N ILE A 232 17.48 -11.08 -15.17
CA ILE A 232 16.49 -10.11 -15.68
C ILE A 232 17.18 -8.81 -16.09
N VAL A 233 18.00 -8.23 -15.21
CA VAL A 233 18.72 -6.98 -15.48
C VAL A 233 19.60 -7.10 -16.73
N ALA A 234 20.39 -8.18 -16.85
CA ALA A 234 21.24 -8.40 -18.02
C ALA A 234 20.41 -8.51 -19.32
N ALA A 235 19.24 -9.15 -19.26
CA ALA A 235 18.34 -9.24 -20.42
C ALA A 235 17.73 -7.89 -20.81
N LEU A 236 17.42 -7.04 -19.83
CA LEU A 236 16.94 -5.68 -20.07
C LEU A 236 18.05 -4.76 -20.61
N GLU A 237 19.27 -4.88 -20.10
CA GLU A 237 20.43 -4.17 -20.64
C GLU A 237 20.73 -4.58 -22.10
N ALA A 238 20.56 -5.85 -22.44
CA ALA A 238 20.66 -6.32 -23.82
C ALA A 238 19.57 -5.74 -24.75
N LEU A 239 18.44 -5.28 -24.20
CA LEU A 239 17.41 -4.51 -24.91
C LEU A 239 17.73 -3.00 -25.00
N GLY A 240 18.90 -2.57 -24.52
CA GLY A 240 19.30 -1.16 -24.52
C GLY A 240 18.75 -0.35 -23.33
N MET A 241 18.32 -1.02 -22.26
CA MET A 241 18.05 -0.36 -20.98
C MET A 241 19.35 -0.11 -20.21
N PHE A 242 19.34 0.83 -19.29
CA PHE A 242 20.44 1.05 -18.34
C PHE A 242 19.89 1.26 -16.95
N VAL A 243 20.64 0.83 -15.94
CA VAL A 243 20.29 0.98 -14.53
C VAL A 243 20.43 2.44 -14.11
N THR A 244 19.36 3.03 -13.57
CA THR A 244 19.34 4.40 -13.04
C THR A 244 19.53 4.44 -11.54
N GLN A 245 19.07 3.40 -10.83
CA GLN A 245 19.15 3.33 -9.36
C GLN A 245 19.22 1.88 -8.88
N ARG A 246 19.94 1.67 -7.76
CA ARG A 246 19.88 0.46 -6.95
C ARG A 246 19.73 0.85 -5.49
N THR A 247 18.82 0.18 -4.80
CA THR A 247 18.63 0.31 -3.35
C THR A 247 18.62 -1.10 -2.77
N ALA A 248 19.40 -1.31 -1.72
CA ALA A 248 19.55 -2.58 -1.02
C ALA A 248 19.09 -2.42 0.43
#